data_AF-A0A975CQD8-F1
#
_entry.id   AF-A0A975CQD8-F1
#
_cell.length_a   1.000
_cell.length_b   1.000
_cell.length_c   1.000
_cell.angle_alpha   90.00
_cell.angle_beta   90.00
_cell.angle_gamma   90.00
#
_symmetry.space_group_name_H-M   'P 1'
#
loop_
_entity.id
_entity.type
_entity.pdbx_description
1 polymer ?
#
loop_
_entity_poly.entity_id
_entity_poly.type
_entity_poly.pdbx_seq_one_letter_code
_entity_poly.pdbx_strand_id
1 'polypeptide(L)'
;MEKETQTASDSILISKYKELLGQNEIFDIYIWDRIQTISNLNNYNQIVSEFSGTYRLKPIYNDKYSKVNIIKIKNDSCFLFKNKELIASEKLKVRNSSNKYVKGKIYIKNYRMSLHSSGFGVEIFFNDNLCIDCERLHFYKTK
;
A
#
# COMPACT_ATOMS: atom_id res chain seq x y z
N MET A 1 -33.54 -9.29 -0.97
CA MET A 1 -32.10 -9.60 -1.14
C MET A 1 -31.32 -8.45 -0.56
N GLU A 2 -30.51 -8.70 0.47
CA GLU A 2 -29.58 -7.70 0.99
C GLU A 2 -28.60 -7.28 -0.12
N LYS A 3 -28.38 -5.97 -0.28
CA LYS A 3 -27.40 -5.46 -1.24
C LYS A 3 -25.99 -5.71 -0.71
N GLU A 4 -25.10 -6.13 -1.59
CA GLU A 4 -23.70 -6.44 -1.29
C GLU A 4 -22.96 -5.19 -0.79
N THR A 5 -22.18 -5.31 0.30
CA THR A 5 -21.54 -4.18 0.99
C THR A 5 -20.03 -4.07 0.75
N GLN A 6 -19.44 -5.00 0.01
CA GLN A 6 -17.99 -5.08 -0.30
C GLN A 6 -17.12 -5.23 0.95
N THR A 7 -17.58 -6.02 1.91
CA THR A 7 -16.93 -6.24 3.21
C THR A 7 -16.68 -7.73 3.47
N ALA A 8 -15.88 -8.07 4.48
CA ALA A 8 -15.58 -9.47 4.84
C ALA A 8 -16.84 -10.32 5.10
N SER A 9 -17.95 -9.70 5.47
CA SER A 9 -19.29 -10.31 5.60
C SER A 9 -19.83 -10.91 4.29
N ASP A 10 -19.37 -10.45 3.13
CA ASP A 10 -19.80 -10.97 1.83
C ASP A 10 -19.25 -12.39 1.58
N SER A 11 -18.23 -12.82 2.34
CA SER A 11 -17.79 -14.22 2.32
C SER A 11 -18.87 -15.19 2.82
N ILE A 12 -19.79 -14.73 3.68
CA ILE A 12 -20.95 -15.51 4.16
C ILE A 12 -22.00 -15.67 3.04
N LEU A 13 -22.05 -14.70 2.11
CA LEU A 13 -22.95 -14.76 0.96
C LEU A 13 -22.48 -15.81 -0.05
N ILE A 14 -21.18 -16.14 -0.10
CA ILE A 14 -20.62 -17.15 -1.02
C ILE A 14 -21.25 -18.53 -0.81
N SER A 15 -21.39 -18.96 0.45
CA SER A 15 -22.04 -20.25 0.76
C SER A 15 -23.52 -20.25 0.36
N LYS A 16 -24.24 -19.16 0.66
CA LYS A 16 -25.66 -18.99 0.26
C LYS A 16 -25.84 -18.97 -1.27
N TYR A 17 -24.90 -18.35 -1.98
CA TYR A 17 -24.87 -18.29 -3.43
C TYR A 17 -24.63 -19.68 -4.06
N LYS A 18 -23.73 -20.50 -3.48
CA LYS A 18 -23.51 -21.89 -3.92
C LYS A 18 -24.71 -22.80 -3.63
N GLU A 19 -25.39 -22.60 -2.51
CA GLU A 19 -26.58 -23.40 -2.14
C GLU A 19 -27.80 -23.11 -3.03
N LEU A 20 -27.97 -21.87 -3.51
CA LEU A 20 -29.16 -21.46 -4.27
C LEU A 20 -29.12 -21.83 -5.76
N LEU A 21 -27.95 -22.00 -6.37
CA LEU A 21 -27.81 -21.96 -7.84
C LEU A 21 -27.12 -23.19 -8.48
N GLY A 22 -26.60 -24.13 -7.68
CA GLY A 22 -25.96 -25.34 -8.21
C GLY A 22 -24.56 -25.11 -8.81
N GLN A 23 -23.95 -26.14 -9.41
CA GLN A 23 -22.63 -26.06 -10.03
C GLN A 23 -22.71 -25.35 -11.39
N ASN A 24 -22.27 -24.10 -11.44
CA ASN A 24 -22.17 -23.31 -12.67
C ASN A 24 -20.80 -22.63 -12.73
N GLU A 25 -19.97 -23.02 -13.71
CA GLU A 25 -18.59 -22.57 -13.85
C GLU A 25 -18.45 -21.04 -14.00
N ILE A 26 -19.40 -20.38 -14.67
CA ILE A 26 -19.41 -18.91 -14.82
C ILE A 26 -19.61 -18.24 -13.46
N PHE A 27 -20.42 -18.87 -12.61
CA PHE A 27 -20.72 -18.36 -11.28
C PHE A 27 -19.57 -18.60 -10.30
N ASP A 28 -18.86 -19.72 -10.45
CA ASP A 28 -17.62 -19.97 -9.71
C ASP A 28 -16.54 -18.93 -10.04
N ILE A 29 -16.43 -18.50 -11.31
CA ILE A 29 -15.55 -17.40 -11.72
C ILE A 29 -15.96 -16.09 -11.03
N TYR A 30 -17.26 -15.78 -11.00
CA TYR A 30 -17.76 -14.58 -10.31
C TYR A 30 -17.45 -14.61 -8.81
N ILE A 31 -17.70 -15.74 -8.13
CA ILE A 31 -17.35 -15.92 -6.71
C ILE A 31 -15.83 -15.75 -6.50
N TRP A 32 -15.01 -16.32 -7.37
CA TRP A 32 -13.56 -16.21 -7.27
C TRP A 32 -13.06 -14.76 -7.42
N ASP A 33 -13.60 -14.01 -8.39
CA ASP A 33 -13.29 -12.59 -8.57
C ASP A 33 -13.69 -11.75 -7.32
N ARG A 34 -14.84 -12.07 -6.70
CA ARG A 34 -15.27 -11.46 -5.44
C ARG A 34 -14.31 -11.74 -4.29
N ILE A 35 -13.89 -12.99 -4.10
CA ILE A 35 -12.90 -13.37 -3.07
C ILE A 35 -11.60 -12.60 -3.27
N GLN A 36 -11.11 -12.52 -4.51
CA GLN A 36 -9.89 -11.79 -4.83
C GLN A 36 -10.03 -10.29 -4.53
N THR A 37 -11.17 -9.69 -4.88
CA THR A 37 -11.44 -8.28 -4.59
C THR A 37 -11.43 -7.99 -3.10
N ILE A 38 -12.10 -8.81 -2.28
CA ILE A 38 -12.13 -8.66 -0.82
C ILE A 38 -10.73 -8.86 -0.22
N SER A 39 -10.01 -9.88 -0.66
CA SER A 39 -8.64 -10.16 -0.22
C SER A 39 -7.71 -8.98 -0.50
N ASN A 40 -7.81 -8.39 -1.71
CA ASN A 40 -7.03 -7.23 -2.10
C ASN A 40 -7.37 -5.98 -1.27
N LEU A 41 -8.66 -5.75 -0.99
CA LEU A 41 -9.11 -4.65 -0.13
C LEU A 41 -8.61 -4.80 1.32
N ASN A 42 -8.69 -6.01 1.88
CA ASN A 42 -8.19 -6.30 3.21
C ASN A 42 -6.67 -6.08 3.29
N ASN A 43 -5.92 -6.58 2.31
CA ASN A 43 -4.48 -6.37 2.25
C ASN A 43 -4.13 -4.88 2.11
N TYR A 44 -4.86 -4.15 1.26
CA TYR A 44 -4.70 -2.70 1.12
C TYR A 44 -4.90 -1.98 2.45
N ASN A 45 -6.00 -2.26 3.16
CA ASN A 45 -6.31 -1.65 4.46
C ASN A 45 -5.26 -1.98 5.52
N GLN A 46 -4.77 -3.23 5.56
CA GLN A 46 -3.69 -3.64 6.46
C GLN A 46 -2.41 -2.85 6.19
N ILE A 47 -1.98 -2.76 4.93
CA ILE A 47 -0.77 -2.01 4.55
C ILE A 47 -0.93 -0.52 4.90
N VAL A 48 -2.08 0.08 4.59
CA VAL A 48 -2.36 1.48 4.94
C VAL A 48 -2.27 1.70 6.45
N SER A 49 -2.87 0.82 7.24
CA SER A 49 -2.83 0.90 8.70
C SER A 49 -1.41 0.75 9.25
N GLU A 50 -0.67 -0.25 8.79
CA GLU A 50 0.70 -0.55 9.22
C GLU A 50 1.66 0.62 8.91
N PHE A 51 1.53 1.20 7.72
CA PHE A 51 2.41 2.26 7.25
C PHE A 51 1.88 3.68 7.51
N SER A 52 0.73 3.83 8.18
CA SER A 52 0.23 5.14 8.58
C SER A 52 1.18 5.81 9.59
N GLY A 53 1.58 7.05 9.32
CA GLY A 53 2.50 7.79 10.18
C GLY A 53 3.37 8.79 9.45
N THR A 54 4.34 9.34 10.17
CA THR A 54 5.36 10.24 9.62
C THR A 54 6.68 9.51 9.56
N TYR A 55 7.42 9.74 8.49
CA TYR A 55 8.71 9.12 8.22
C TYR A 55 9.73 10.21 7.91
N ARG A 56 10.94 10.05 8.43
CA ARG A 56 12.06 10.96 8.19
C ARG A 56 13.21 10.27 7.48
N LEU A 57 13.89 11.01 6.62
CA LEU A 57 15.11 10.56 5.97
C LEU A 57 16.15 10.18 7.03
N LYS A 58 16.80 9.01 6.89
CA LYS A 58 17.85 8.60 7.84
C LYS A 58 19.01 9.62 7.84
N PRO A 59 19.62 9.93 8.99
CA PRO A 59 20.69 10.93 9.10
C PRO A 59 21.95 10.63 8.27
N ILE A 60 22.15 9.37 7.85
CA ILE A 60 23.26 8.97 6.98
C ILE A 60 23.20 9.62 5.59
N TYR A 61 22.02 10.07 5.16
CA TYR A 61 21.83 10.75 3.88
C TYR A 61 22.02 12.25 4.04
N ASN A 62 22.60 12.88 3.01
CA ASN A 62 22.75 14.32 3.01
C ASN A 62 21.41 15.00 2.71
N ASP A 63 20.76 15.50 3.76
CA ASP A 63 19.48 16.17 3.63
C ASP A 63 19.57 17.38 2.69
N LYS A 64 20.69 18.10 2.60
CA LYS A 64 20.80 19.28 1.70
C LYS A 64 20.49 18.95 0.24
N TYR A 65 20.83 17.75 -0.22
CA TYR A 65 20.68 17.34 -1.63
C TYR A 65 19.46 16.46 -1.88
N SER A 66 18.78 15.99 -0.83
CA SER A 66 17.56 15.20 -1.00
C SER A 66 16.41 16.10 -1.45
N LYS A 67 15.64 15.67 -2.47
CA LYS A 67 14.40 16.37 -2.82
C LYS A 67 13.34 16.17 -1.76
N VAL A 68 13.27 15.00 -1.13
CA VAL A 68 12.28 14.65 -0.11
C VAL A 68 13.01 14.27 1.17
N ASN A 69 12.56 14.78 2.31
CA ASN A 69 13.12 14.43 3.62
C ASN A 69 12.07 14.05 4.67
N ILE A 70 10.79 14.29 4.38
CA ILE A 70 9.68 13.83 5.19
C ILE A 70 8.64 13.17 4.27
N ILE A 71 8.16 12.00 4.68
CA ILE A 71 7.04 11.30 4.05
C ILE A 71 5.95 11.16 5.10
N LYS A 72 4.71 11.50 4.76
CA LYS A 72 3.56 11.29 5.64
C LYS A 72 2.55 10.42 4.93
N ILE A 73 2.15 9.33 5.58
CA ILE A 73 1.07 8.47 5.14
C ILE A 73 -0.08 8.66 6.11
N LYS A 74 -1.23 9.09 5.60
CA LYS A 74 -2.43 9.30 6.41
C LYS A 74 -3.64 8.89 5.58
N ASN A 75 -4.47 8.03 6.16
CA ASN A 75 -5.63 7.45 5.47
C ASN A 75 -5.17 6.79 4.15
N ASP A 76 -5.90 7.02 3.06
CA ASP A 76 -5.61 6.50 1.72
C ASP A 76 -4.60 7.35 0.93
N SER A 77 -3.85 8.24 1.59
CA SER A 77 -3.04 9.26 0.91
C SER A 77 -1.60 9.32 1.43
N CYS A 78 -0.68 9.63 0.54
CA CYS A 78 0.73 9.85 0.85
C CYS A 78 1.17 11.24 0.39
N PHE A 79 1.98 11.87 1.23
CA PHE A 79 2.43 13.24 1.11
C PHE A 79 3.95 13.29 1.24
N LEU A 80 4.61 13.86 0.24
CA LEU A 80 6.06 14.01 0.16
C LEU A 80 6.43 15.46 0.44
N PHE A 81 7.34 15.68 1.38
CA PHE A 81 7.75 17.01 1.81
C PHE A 81 9.26 17.21 1.73
N LYS A 82 9.64 18.47 1.53
CA LYS A 82 10.95 19.01 1.87
C LYS A 82 10.80 20.00 3.01
N ASN A 83 11.35 19.67 4.16
CA ASN A 83 11.18 20.44 5.39
C ASN A 83 9.70 20.59 5.75
N LYS A 84 9.07 21.71 5.37
CA LYS A 84 7.65 22.00 5.59
C LYS A 84 6.86 22.18 4.30
N GLU A 85 7.53 22.14 3.14
CA GLU A 85 6.91 22.37 1.84
C GLU A 85 6.46 21.05 1.21
N LEU A 86 5.21 21.02 0.74
CA LEU A 86 4.64 19.87 0.06
C LEU A 86 5.15 19.82 -1.39
N ILE A 87 5.78 18.72 -1.77
CA ILE A 87 6.29 18.49 -3.13
C ILE A 87 5.26 17.76 -3.98
N ALA A 88 4.66 16.73 -3.40
CA ALA A 88 3.68 15.91 -4.07
C ALA A 88 2.77 15.23 -3.06
N SER A 89 1.53 15.05 -3.44
CA SER A 89 0.58 14.20 -2.75
C SER A 89 -0.18 13.37 -3.77
N GLU A 90 -0.47 12.13 -3.42
CA GLU A 90 -1.31 11.27 -4.24
C GLU A 90 -2.01 10.24 -3.36
N LYS A 91 -3.17 9.78 -3.84
CA LYS A 91 -3.83 8.61 -3.26
C LYS A 91 -2.93 7.38 -3.43
N LEU A 92 -2.87 6.56 -2.39
CA LEU A 92 -2.09 5.35 -2.36
C LEU A 92 -2.61 4.36 -3.41
N LYS A 93 -1.76 4.05 -4.37
CA LYS A 93 -1.93 2.90 -5.26
C LYS A 93 -0.93 1.84 -4.84
N VAL A 94 -1.33 1.00 -3.90
CA VAL A 94 -0.47 -0.06 -3.37
C VAL A 94 -0.50 -1.24 -4.32
N ARG A 95 0.69 -1.65 -4.80
CA ARG A 95 0.86 -2.91 -5.52
C ARG A 95 1.47 -3.95 -4.61
N ASN A 96 0.90 -5.16 -4.64
CA ASN A 96 1.45 -6.31 -3.94
C ASN A 96 2.87 -6.62 -4.43
N SER A 97 3.68 -7.16 -3.53
CA SER A 97 5.02 -7.62 -3.84
C SER A 97 5.16 -9.07 -3.41
N SER A 98 5.84 -9.88 -4.23
CA SER A 98 6.14 -11.28 -3.92
C SER A 98 7.23 -11.44 -2.86
N ASN A 99 7.99 -10.38 -2.57
CA ASN A 99 9.00 -10.40 -1.51
C ASN A 99 8.35 -10.22 -0.14
N LYS A 100 8.53 -11.20 0.76
CA LYS A 100 7.95 -11.23 2.11
C LYS A 100 8.26 -10.00 3.00
N TYR A 101 9.38 -9.32 2.74
CA TYR A 101 9.80 -8.11 3.47
C TYR A 101 9.26 -6.83 2.86
N VAL A 102 8.78 -6.88 1.61
CA VAL A 102 8.17 -5.75 0.91
C VAL A 102 6.66 -5.94 0.96
N LYS A 103 5.97 -5.18 1.79
CA LYS A 103 4.51 -5.29 1.92
C LYS A 103 3.78 -4.66 0.75
N GLY A 104 4.34 -3.61 0.17
CA GLY A 104 3.76 -2.96 -1.00
C GLY A 104 4.70 -2.01 -1.72
N LYS A 105 4.29 -1.57 -2.90
CA LYS A 105 4.95 -0.51 -3.66
C LYS A 105 3.97 0.61 -3.93
N ILE A 106 4.41 1.86 -3.75
CA ILE A 106 3.65 3.07 -4.05
C ILE A 106 4.39 3.84 -5.14
N TYR A 107 3.64 4.42 -6.08
CA TYR A 107 4.16 5.31 -7.10
C TYR A 107 3.46 6.66 -6.95
N ILE A 108 4.24 7.75 -6.88
CA ILE A 108 3.73 9.12 -6.77
C ILE A 108 4.51 9.98 -7.75
N LYS A 109 3.87 10.53 -8.77
CA LYS A 109 4.56 11.25 -9.86
C LYS A 109 5.78 10.45 -10.37
N ASN A 110 6.99 10.98 -10.21
CA ASN A 110 8.25 10.36 -10.64
C ASN A 110 8.97 9.57 -9.52
N TYR A 111 8.30 9.37 -8.38
CA TYR A 111 8.85 8.72 -7.20
C TYR A 111 8.33 7.30 -7.07
N ARG A 112 9.24 6.36 -6.79
CA ARG A 112 8.90 4.98 -6.45
C ARG A 112 9.27 4.71 -5.02
N MET A 113 8.31 4.21 -4.26
CA MET A 113 8.49 3.84 -2.85
C MET A 113 8.22 2.35 -2.65
N SER A 114 9.09 1.69 -1.90
CA SER A 114 8.87 0.32 -1.43
C SER A 114 8.62 0.36 0.07
N LEU A 115 7.52 -0.25 0.50
CA LEU A 115 7.09 -0.33 1.89
C LEU A 115 7.68 -1.60 2.50
N HIS A 116 8.65 -1.44 3.38
CA HIS A 116 9.33 -2.54 4.05
C HIS A 116 8.82 -2.71 5.47
N SER A 117 8.45 -3.94 5.82
CA SER A 117 8.09 -4.28 7.19
C SER A 117 8.82 -5.55 7.60
N SER A 118 9.41 -5.50 8.80
CA SER A 118 10.09 -6.61 9.45
C SER A 118 9.75 -6.58 10.94
N GLY A 119 10.11 -7.64 11.67
CA GLY A 119 9.98 -7.68 13.13
C GLY A 119 10.73 -6.56 13.87
N PHE A 120 11.61 -5.82 13.17
CA PHE A 120 12.40 -4.71 13.72
C PHE A 120 11.76 -3.32 13.46
N GLY A 121 10.67 -3.25 12.69
CA GLY A 121 9.98 -2.00 12.38
C GLY A 121 9.63 -1.86 10.89
N VAL A 122 9.11 -0.68 10.56
CA VAL A 122 8.68 -0.32 9.21
C VAL A 122 9.54 0.80 8.63
N GLU A 123 9.93 0.63 7.37
CA GLU A 123 10.77 1.56 6.63
C GLU A 123 10.21 1.82 5.24
N ILE A 124 10.53 2.98 4.67
CA ILE A 124 10.23 3.30 3.27
C ILE A 124 11.53 3.49 2.53
N PHE A 125 11.74 2.70 1.48
CA PHE A 125 12.80 2.95 0.51
C PHE A 125 12.27 3.77 -0.65
N PHE A 126 12.96 4.85 -0.95
CA PHE A 126 12.54 5.88 -1.87
C PHE A 126 13.57 6.04 -2.99
N ASN A 127 13.10 5.91 -4.23
CA ASN A 127 13.89 6.14 -5.43
C ASN A 127 13.34 7.38 -6.16
N ASP A 128 14.22 8.35 -6.41
CA ASP A 128 13.91 9.53 -7.23
C ASP A 128 14.01 9.20 -8.73
N ASN A 129 13.12 9.79 -9.53
CA ASN A 129 13.11 9.72 -10.99
C ASN A 129 13.12 8.31 -11.61
N LEU A 130 12.58 7.29 -10.93
CA LEU A 130 12.59 5.89 -11.41
C LEU A 130 13.99 5.35 -11.76
N CYS A 131 15.04 6.07 -11.36
CA CYS A 131 16.42 5.73 -11.65
C CYS A 131 16.82 4.51 -10.83
N ILE A 132 17.25 3.46 -11.52
CA ILE A 132 17.62 2.17 -10.91
C ILE A 132 18.99 2.26 -10.24
N ASP A 133 19.90 3.08 -10.80
CA ASP A 133 21.28 3.25 -10.32
C ASP A 133 21.46 4.45 -9.38
N CYS A 134 20.40 5.21 -9.13
CA CYS A 134 20.46 6.34 -8.22
C CYS A 134 20.41 5.88 -6.76
N GLU A 135 20.96 6.71 -5.89
CA GLU A 135 20.98 6.46 -4.45
C GLU A 135 19.54 6.22 -3.92
N ARG A 136 19.34 5.04 -3.33
CA ARG A 136 18.08 4.70 -2.66
C ARG A 136 18.08 5.33 -1.28
N LEU A 137 17.20 6.31 -1.08
CA LEU A 137 17.01 6.98 0.20
C LEU A 137 16.17 6.11 1.13
N HIS A 138 16.54 6.04 2.41
CA HIS A 138 15.81 5.25 3.41
C HIS A 138 15.16 6.16 4.43
N PHE A 139 13.90 5.87 4.74
CA PHE A 139 13.11 6.63 5.67
C PHE A 139 12.64 5.72 6.81
N TYR A 140 12.80 6.18 8.04
CA TYR A 140 12.36 5.48 9.25
C TYR A 140 11.10 6.15 9.81
N LYS A 141 10.18 5.34 10.33
CA LYS A 141 8.96 5.83 10.98
C LYS A 141 9.33 6.54 12.28
N THR A 142 8.86 7.77 12.45
CA THR A 142 8.94 8.46 13.74
C THR A 142 7.79 7.99 14.63
N LYS A 143 8.04 7.87 15.94
CA LYS A 143 6.98 7.61 16.92
C LYS A 143 5.90 8.68 16.87
#